data_AF-A0A1I7YGN5-F1
#
_entry.id   AF-A0A1I7YGN5-F1
#
_cell.length_a   1.000
_cell.length_b   1.000
_cell.length_c   1.000
_cell.angle_alpha   90.00
_cell.angle_beta   90.00
_cell.angle_gamma   90.00
#
_symmetry.space_group_name_H-M   'P 1'
#
loop_
_entity.id
_entity.type
_entity.pdbx_description
1 polymer ?
#
loop_
_entity_poly.entity_id
_entity_poly.type
_entity_poly.pdbx_seq_one_letter_code
_entity_poly.pdbx_strand_id
1 'polypeptide(L)'
;MAGGLFSIHREYFEELGTYDPGMDIWGGENIEISFRIWQCGGRVEILPCSHVGHVFRKASPHDFPKGKSSGKVLNGNLVRVADVWMDDWKHFFYKTAPQALQMSKSIDVSERIELRKRLHCKDFNWYLSHVWPDHFLPRPETLFGRVAHPLSHFCLVSRPGEAGKKHSLTMTRCSLGYDLWQLWIFSPDGQLKSDEHQCLSASKVTHTSGQWLVQLRECGEYPYEFWDYNAYRKSLTHRASGLCLDQPLESFRDSSSSLVRTPTLRRCSRGGRTQQWEFSAVQWLPDALVDPEPRQ
;
A
#
# COMPACT_ATOMS: atom_id res chain seq x y z
N MET A 1 -7.24 5.13 13.60
CA MET A 1 -7.90 4.20 14.55
C MET A 1 -8.98 3.38 13.85
N ALA A 2 -9.47 2.29 14.48
CA ALA A 2 -10.53 1.45 13.91
C ALA A 2 -11.89 2.18 13.82
N GLY A 3 -12.20 3.10 14.75
CA GLY A 3 -13.35 4.01 14.68
C GLY A 3 -14.52 3.67 15.61
N GLY A 4 -14.84 2.39 15.79
CA GLY A 4 -16.01 1.99 16.58
C GLY A 4 -15.90 2.20 18.09
N LEU A 5 -14.67 2.25 18.63
CA LEU A 5 -14.42 2.41 20.05
C LEU A 5 -13.26 3.39 20.26
N PHE A 6 -13.52 4.52 20.88
CA PHE A 6 -12.53 5.50 21.30
C PHE A 6 -13.13 6.39 22.40
N SER A 7 -12.28 7.19 23.05
CA SER A 7 -12.70 8.24 23.98
C SER A 7 -12.06 9.56 23.56
N ILE A 8 -12.81 10.64 23.66
CA ILE A 8 -12.37 11.99 23.30
C ILE A 8 -13.03 13.00 24.22
N HIS A 9 -12.33 14.06 24.59
CA HIS A 9 -12.90 15.17 25.35
C HIS A 9 -13.99 15.85 24.51
N ARG A 10 -15.18 16.09 25.09
CA ARG A 10 -16.36 16.56 24.35
C ARG A 10 -16.10 17.90 23.65
N GLU A 11 -15.56 18.86 24.40
CA GLU A 11 -15.28 20.20 23.88
C GLU A 11 -14.25 20.14 22.76
N TYR A 12 -13.26 19.24 22.85
CA TYR A 12 -12.27 19.04 21.78
C TYR A 12 -12.90 18.40 20.53
N PHE A 13 -13.84 17.46 20.70
CA PHE A 13 -14.58 16.88 19.58
C PHE A 13 -15.46 17.91 18.87
N GLU A 14 -16.08 18.81 19.62
CA GLU A 14 -16.88 19.92 19.09
C GLU A 14 -16.01 20.96 18.37
N GLU A 15 -14.88 21.37 18.97
CA GLU A 15 -13.90 22.29 18.37
C GLU A 15 -13.33 21.75 17.06
N LEU A 16 -13.04 20.45 17.00
CA LEU A 16 -12.59 19.81 15.77
C LEU A 16 -13.68 19.77 14.69
N GLY A 17 -14.94 20.09 15.00
CA GLY A 17 -16.06 20.06 14.06
C GLY A 17 -16.71 18.69 13.91
N THR A 18 -16.87 17.97 15.03
CA THR A 18 -17.60 16.69 15.21
C THR A 18 -17.36 15.67 14.08
N TYR A 19 -18.32 14.88 13.62
CA TYR A 19 -18.14 14.11 12.37
C TYR A 19 -18.51 14.97 11.16
N ASP A 20 -17.97 14.64 10.00
CA ASP A 20 -18.41 15.26 8.74
C ASP A 20 -19.89 14.90 8.48
N PRO A 21 -20.82 15.88 8.52
CA PRO A 21 -22.26 15.61 8.38
C PRO A 21 -22.64 15.14 6.97
N GLY A 22 -21.77 15.29 5.98
CA GLY A 22 -21.99 14.78 4.64
C GLY A 22 -21.60 13.32 4.44
N MET A 23 -21.06 12.65 5.48
CA MET A 23 -20.83 11.21 5.43
C MET A 23 -22.14 10.44 5.61
N ASP A 24 -22.27 9.35 4.85
CA ASP A 24 -23.49 8.55 4.81
C ASP A 24 -23.25 7.16 5.39
N ILE A 25 -24.09 6.74 6.34
CA ILE A 25 -24.19 5.41 6.97
C ILE A 25 -22.88 4.86 7.58
N TRP A 26 -21.92 4.45 6.75
CA TRP A 26 -20.77 3.66 7.18
C TRP A 26 -19.57 3.80 6.27
N GLY A 27 -18.39 3.87 6.88
CA GLY A 27 -17.08 3.72 6.26
C GLY A 27 -16.41 5.07 6.00
N GLY A 28 -15.12 5.15 6.29
CA GLY A 28 -14.29 6.34 6.07
C GLY A 28 -14.29 7.33 7.23
N GLU A 29 -15.30 7.31 8.11
CA GLU A 29 -15.39 8.20 9.26
C GLU A 29 -14.21 8.04 10.22
N ASN A 30 -13.74 6.81 10.38
CA ASN A 30 -12.59 6.47 11.21
C ASN A 30 -11.27 7.02 10.64
N ILE A 31 -11.15 7.09 9.31
CA ILE A 31 -9.99 7.64 8.60
C ILE A 31 -10.01 9.16 8.69
N GLU A 32 -11.16 9.77 8.39
CA GLU A 32 -11.37 11.22 8.43
C GLU A 32 -10.99 11.83 9.76
N ILE A 33 -11.54 11.30 10.85
CA ILE A 33 -11.27 11.83 12.18
C ILE A 33 -9.83 11.55 12.61
N SER A 34 -9.24 10.43 12.18
CA SER A 34 -7.82 10.13 12.47
C SER A 34 -6.90 11.13 11.79
N PHE A 35 -7.12 11.41 10.50
CA PHE A 35 -6.34 12.39 9.75
C PHE A 35 -6.50 13.78 10.34
N ARG A 36 -7.73 14.19 10.65
CA ARG A 36 -8.00 15.47 11.27
C ARG A 36 -7.32 15.64 12.62
N ILE A 37 -7.47 14.68 13.54
CA ILE A 37 -6.83 14.77 14.87
C ILE A 37 -5.32 14.95 14.71
N TRP A 38 -4.66 14.10 13.92
CA TRP A 38 -3.21 14.18 13.75
C TRP A 38 -2.74 15.46 13.04
N GLN A 39 -3.37 15.82 11.91
CA GLN A 39 -2.96 16.99 11.13
C GLN A 39 -3.26 18.31 11.86
N CYS A 40 -4.27 18.34 12.74
CA CYS A 40 -4.69 19.54 13.47
C CYS A 40 -4.13 19.61 14.91
N GLY A 41 -3.04 18.90 15.19
CA GLY A 41 -2.25 19.07 16.42
C GLY A 41 -2.62 18.16 17.60
N GLY A 42 -3.56 17.23 17.41
CA GLY A 42 -3.88 16.18 18.36
C GLY A 42 -3.05 14.90 18.16
N ARG A 43 -3.43 13.85 18.88
CA ARG A 43 -2.83 12.51 18.79
C ARG A 43 -3.89 11.43 18.95
N VAL A 44 -3.64 10.27 18.36
CA VAL A 44 -4.47 9.07 18.50
C VAL A 44 -3.64 8.00 19.19
N GLU A 45 -4.10 7.52 20.35
CA GLU A 45 -3.36 6.57 21.20
C GLU A 45 -4.14 5.27 21.36
N ILE A 46 -3.42 4.14 21.39
CA ILE A 46 -3.94 2.85 21.83
C ILE A 46 -3.45 2.67 23.27
N LEU A 47 -4.35 2.53 24.23
CA LEU A 47 -4.01 2.32 25.64
C LEU A 47 -3.99 0.82 25.96
N PRO A 48 -2.82 0.18 26.13
CA PRO A 48 -2.73 -1.27 26.30
C PRO A 48 -3.45 -1.80 27.55
N CYS A 49 -3.63 -0.96 28.57
CA CYS A 49 -4.31 -1.32 29.81
C CYS A 49 -5.86 -1.23 29.74
N SER A 50 -6.42 -0.67 28.66
CA SER A 50 -7.86 -0.50 28.49
C SER A 50 -8.39 -1.51 27.48
N HIS A 51 -9.12 -2.51 27.95
CA HIS A 51 -9.60 -3.62 27.12
C HIS A 51 -11.11 -3.55 26.92
N VAL A 52 -11.54 -3.62 25.66
CA VAL A 52 -12.95 -3.79 25.28
C VAL A 52 -13.04 -4.87 24.22
N GLY A 53 -13.86 -5.90 24.46
CA GLY A 53 -14.09 -6.97 23.49
C GLY A 53 -15.05 -6.53 22.39
N HIS A 54 -14.73 -6.83 21.12
CA HIS A 54 -15.58 -6.57 19.97
C HIS A 54 -15.83 -7.88 19.20
N VAL A 55 -17.09 -8.19 18.90
CA VAL A 55 -17.46 -9.37 18.11
C VAL A 55 -17.37 -9.04 16.63
N PHE A 56 -16.30 -9.52 15.98
CA PHE A 56 -16.11 -9.33 14.54
C PHE A 56 -17.15 -10.07 13.72
N ARG A 57 -17.69 -9.40 12.70
CA ARG A 57 -18.67 -9.95 11.74
C ARG A 57 -18.01 -10.09 10.37
N LYS A 58 -18.47 -11.07 9.58
CA LYS A 58 -17.98 -11.29 8.21
C LYS A 58 -18.61 -10.37 7.16
N ALA A 59 -19.77 -9.77 7.46
CA ALA A 59 -20.51 -8.91 6.55
C ALA A 59 -21.01 -7.66 7.28
N SER A 60 -21.17 -6.57 6.53
CA SER A 60 -21.76 -5.33 7.05
C SER A 60 -23.18 -5.59 7.55
N PRO A 61 -23.53 -5.13 8.77
CA PRO A 61 -24.87 -5.30 9.31
C PRO A 61 -25.86 -4.24 8.83
N HIS A 62 -25.42 -3.26 8.03
CA HIS A 62 -26.24 -2.13 7.62
C HIS A 62 -27.11 -2.45 6.40
N ASP A 63 -28.39 -2.09 6.49
CA ASP A 63 -29.27 -2.05 5.34
C ASP A 63 -28.99 -0.80 4.51
N PHE A 64 -28.67 -0.98 3.24
CA PHE A 64 -28.43 0.13 2.33
C PHE A 64 -29.71 0.46 1.54
N PRO A 65 -30.12 1.74 1.46
CA PRO A 65 -31.32 2.14 0.71
C PRO A 65 -31.29 1.64 -0.75
N LYS A 66 -32.46 1.34 -1.32
CA LYS A 66 -32.58 0.91 -2.72
C LYS A 66 -31.83 1.89 -3.65
N GLY A 67 -30.85 1.39 -4.40
CA GLY A 67 -30.05 2.18 -5.33
C GLY A 67 -28.72 2.72 -4.77
N LYS A 68 -28.46 2.56 -3.46
CA LYS A 68 -27.13 2.76 -2.86
C LYS A 68 -26.53 1.41 -2.50
N SER A 69 -25.44 1.02 -3.15
CA SER A 69 -24.66 -0.14 -2.70
C SER A 69 -23.71 0.27 -1.59
N SER A 70 -23.31 -0.68 -0.74
CA SER A 70 -22.29 -0.46 0.30
C SER A 70 -21.01 0.15 -0.27
N GLY A 71 -20.56 -0.34 -1.42
CA GLY A 71 -19.39 0.21 -2.13
C GLY A 71 -19.58 1.64 -2.61
N LYS A 72 -20.79 2.02 -3.09
CA LYS A 72 -21.06 3.40 -3.51
C LYS A 72 -21.06 4.35 -2.31
N VAL A 73 -21.67 3.95 -1.20
CA VAL A 73 -21.65 4.74 0.05
C VAL A 73 -20.23 4.92 0.56
N LEU A 74 -19.47 3.82 0.67
CA LEU A 74 -18.07 3.85 1.10
C LEU A 74 -17.22 4.75 0.21
N ASN A 75 -17.30 4.60 -1.12
CA ASN A 75 -16.54 5.45 -2.05
C ASN A 75 -16.92 6.92 -1.90
N GLY A 76 -18.21 7.24 -1.69
CA GLY A 76 -18.66 8.61 -1.42
C GLY A 76 -18.00 9.20 -0.18
N ASN A 77 -17.98 8.46 0.93
CA ASN A 77 -17.33 8.91 2.15
C ASN A 77 -15.81 9.03 1.98
N LEU A 78 -15.15 8.07 1.31
CA LEU A 78 -13.71 8.11 1.05
C LEU A 78 -13.30 9.26 0.13
N VAL A 79 -14.14 9.66 -0.83
CA VAL A 79 -13.95 10.90 -1.61
C VAL A 79 -13.89 12.11 -0.69
N ARG A 80 -14.82 12.22 0.26
CA ARG A 80 -14.84 13.33 1.22
C ARG A 80 -13.56 13.38 2.04
N VAL A 81 -13.05 12.21 2.47
CA VAL A 81 -11.76 12.11 3.16
C VAL A 81 -10.62 12.57 2.27
N ALA A 82 -10.53 12.03 1.06
CA ALA A 82 -9.42 12.29 0.14
C ALA A 82 -9.35 13.75 -0.28
N ASP A 83 -10.47 14.35 -0.67
CA ASP A 83 -10.51 15.73 -1.16
C ASP A 83 -10.23 16.78 -0.08
N VAL A 84 -10.50 16.46 1.19
CA VAL A 84 -10.26 17.37 2.33
C VAL A 84 -8.88 17.17 2.94
N TRP A 85 -8.42 15.93 3.11
CA TRP A 85 -7.33 15.60 4.03
C TRP A 85 -6.08 15.01 3.38
N MET A 86 -6.11 14.63 2.09
CA MET A 86 -5.00 13.94 1.43
C MET A 86 -4.19 14.81 0.46
N ASP A 87 -4.56 16.08 0.26
CA ASP A 87 -3.85 16.99 -0.67
C ASP A 87 -3.67 16.32 -2.05
N ASP A 88 -2.48 16.36 -2.64
CA ASP A 88 -2.20 15.73 -3.95
C ASP A 88 -2.22 14.19 -3.89
N TRP A 89 -2.11 13.59 -2.70
CA TRP A 89 -2.15 12.13 -2.52
C TRP A 89 -3.52 11.54 -2.80
N LYS A 90 -4.58 12.36 -2.88
CA LYS A 90 -5.88 11.92 -3.39
C LYS A 90 -5.80 11.34 -4.80
N HIS A 91 -4.83 11.78 -5.62
CA HIS A 91 -4.64 11.24 -6.96
C HIS A 91 -4.22 9.76 -6.93
N PHE A 92 -3.41 9.36 -5.94
CA PHE A 92 -3.08 7.95 -5.72
C PHE A 92 -4.35 7.13 -5.41
N PHE A 93 -5.21 7.63 -4.52
CA PHE A 93 -6.51 7.01 -4.22
C PHE A 93 -7.41 6.91 -5.47
N TYR A 94 -7.47 7.97 -6.29
CA TYR A 94 -8.28 7.95 -7.50
C TYR A 94 -7.77 7.01 -8.59
N LYS A 95 -6.47 6.69 -8.60
CA LYS A 95 -5.91 5.66 -9.50
C LYS A 95 -6.31 4.25 -9.05
N THR A 96 -6.41 4.00 -7.75
CA THR A 96 -6.81 2.68 -7.20
C THR A 96 -8.33 2.50 -7.20
N ALA A 97 -9.10 3.58 -7.15
CA ALA A 97 -10.56 3.58 -7.18
C ALA A 97 -11.13 4.55 -8.25
N PRO A 98 -11.06 4.21 -9.55
CA PRO A 98 -11.53 5.10 -10.63
C PRO A 98 -13.00 5.54 -10.51
N GLN A 99 -13.86 4.70 -9.93
CA GLN A 99 -15.26 5.04 -9.65
C GLN A 99 -15.40 6.20 -8.66
N ALA A 100 -14.47 6.36 -7.71
CA ALA A 100 -14.47 7.44 -6.74
C ALA A 100 -14.15 8.79 -7.41
N LEU A 101 -13.26 8.78 -8.42
CA LEU A 101 -12.93 9.98 -9.19
C LEU A 101 -14.13 10.54 -9.96
N GLN A 102 -15.02 9.67 -10.45
CA GLN A 102 -16.23 10.15 -11.12
C GLN A 102 -17.23 10.74 -10.11
N MET A 103 -17.26 10.22 -8.89
CA MET A 103 -18.14 10.71 -7.83
C MET A 103 -17.69 12.07 -7.27
N SER A 104 -16.38 12.31 -7.16
CA SER A 104 -15.83 13.56 -6.61
C SER A 104 -16.30 14.82 -7.32
N LYS A 105 -16.58 14.73 -8.62
CA LYS A 105 -17.17 15.83 -9.41
C LYS A 105 -18.53 16.34 -8.90
N SER A 106 -19.21 15.56 -8.06
CA SER A 106 -20.56 15.86 -7.56
C SER A 106 -20.64 16.01 -6.04
N ILE A 107 -19.53 15.81 -5.32
CA ILE A 107 -19.49 15.84 -3.86
C ILE A 107 -18.90 17.17 -3.42
N ASP A 108 -19.69 17.97 -2.70
CA ASP A 108 -19.22 19.21 -2.10
C ASP A 108 -18.62 18.95 -0.71
N VAL A 109 -17.41 19.46 -0.52
CA VAL A 109 -16.63 19.39 0.73
C VAL A 109 -16.14 20.77 1.21
N SER A 110 -16.68 21.85 0.63
CA SER A 110 -16.21 23.22 0.87
C SER A 110 -16.18 23.58 2.36
N GLU A 111 -17.21 23.22 3.12
CA GLU A 111 -17.27 23.47 4.57
C GLU A 111 -16.13 22.77 5.34
N ARG A 112 -15.79 21.53 4.96
CA ARG A 112 -14.73 20.75 5.60
C ARG A 112 -13.35 21.29 5.25
N ILE A 113 -13.17 21.79 4.02
CA ILE A 113 -11.96 22.52 3.62
C ILE A 113 -11.80 23.80 4.45
N GLU A 114 -12.86 24.59 4.61
CA GLU A 114 -12.81 25.81 5.44
C GLU A 114 -12.52 25.49 6.91
N LEU A 115 -13.09 24.42 7.45
CA LEU A 115 -12.75 23.94 8.79
C LEU A 115 -11.25 23.60 8.91
N ARG A 116 -10.68 22.84 7.96
CA ARG A 116 -9.24 22.50 7.95
C ARG A 116 -8.37 23.76 7.93
N LYS A 117 -8.76 24.78 7.17
CA LYS A 117 -8.09 26.09 7.14
C LYS A 117 -8.17 26.80 8.49
N ARG A 118 -9.36 26.90 9.09
CA ARG A 118 -9.57 27.55 10.41
C ARG A 118 -8.77 26.90 11.53
N LEU A 119 -8.62 25.58 11.48
CA LEU A 119 -7.84 24.82 12.46
C LEU A 119 -6.33 24.85 12.19
N HIS A 120 -5.88 25.52 11.11
CA HIS A 120 -4.47 25.62 10.73
C HIS A 120 -3.75 24.27 10.67
N CYS A 121 -4.43 23.25 10.13
CA CYS A 121 -3.91 21.90 10.08
C CYS A 121 -2.70 21.78 9.13
N LYS A 122 -1.82 20.83 9.44
CA LYS A 122 -0.70 20.43 8.59
C LYS A 122 -1.18 19.74 7.31
N ASP A 123 -0.29 19.70 6.32
CA ASP A 123 -0.54 18.95 5.08
C ASP A 123 -0.39 17.43 5.30
N PHE A 124 -0.85 16.65 4.33
CA PHE A 124 -0.78 15.20 4.37
C PHE A 124 0.65 14.68 4.25
N ASN A 125 1.54 15.43 3.59
CA ASN A 125 2.95 15.06 3.50
C ASN A 125 3.63 15.10 4.89
N TRP A 126 3.27 16.08 5.72
CA TRP A 126 3.68 16.14 7.12
C TRP A 126 3.16 14.92 7.89
N TYR A 127 1.91 14.51 7.70
CA TYR A 127 1.34 13.30 8.32
C TYR A 127 2.14 12.04 7.93
N LEU A 128 2.42 11.86 6.65
CA LEU A 128 3.22 10.74 6.16
C LEU A 128 4.65 10.74 6.71
N SER A 129 5.24 11.91 6.90
CA SER A 129 6.62 12.03 7.38
C SER A 129 6.76 11.92 8.90
N HIS A 130 5.74 12.30 9.69
CA HIS A 130 5.85 12.42 11.15
C HIS A 130 4.95 11.47 11.93
N VAL A 131 3.84 11.01 11.34
CA VAL A 131 2.85 10.15 12.00
C VAL A 131 2.89 8.73 11.46
N TRP A 132 3.08 8.57 10.14
CA TRP A 132 3.16 7.25 9.51
C TRP A 132 4.40 7.10 8.61
N PRO A 133 5.62 7.21 9.17
CA PRO A 133 6.87 7.16 8.41
C PRO A 133 7.17 5.78 7.79
N ASP A 134 6.48 4.71 8.20
CA ASP A 134 6.66 3.37 7.63
C ASP A 134 5.62 3.03 6.55
N HIS A 135 5.00 4.07 5.96
CA HIS A 135 4.02 3.92 4.90
C HIS A 135 4.58 3.26 3.63
N PHE A 136 3.69 2.66 2.84
CA PHE A 136 3.98 2.05 1.54
C PHE A 136 3.59 2.96 0.36
N LEU A 137 3.67 4.28 0.55
CA LEU A 137 3.48 5.28 -0.50
C LEU A 137 4.82 5.78 -1.08
N PRO A 138 4.87 6.15 -2.38
CA PRO A 138 6.09 6.60 -3.06
C PRO A 138 6.76 7.78 -2.36
N ARG A 139 8.10 7.82 -2.31
CA ARG A 139 8.88 9.01 -1.90
C ARG A 139 9.87 9.40 -2.99
N PRO A 140 10.34 10.66 -3.03
CA PRO A 140 11.31 11.13 -4.02
C PRO A 140 12.57 10.24 -4.14
N GLU A 141 13.02 9.67 -3.03
CA GLU A 141 14.21 8.82 -2.95
C GLU A 141 13.95 7.34 -3.27
N THR A 142 12.69 6.93 -3.45
CA THR A 142 12.33 5.52 -3.66
C THR A 142 12.06 5.20 -5.13
N LEU A 143 12.33 3.96 -5.55
CA LEU A 143 11.81 3.47 -6.84
C LEU A 143 10.40 2.93 -6.61
N PHE A 144 9.42 3.57 -7.23
CA PHE A 144 8.03 3.14 -7.17
C PHE A 144 7.55 2.60 -8.52
N GLY A 145 7.03 1.38 -8.51
CA GLY A 145 6.38 0.82 -9.69
C GLY A 145 6.31 -0.69 -9.66
N ARG A 146 6.41 -1.31 -10.84
CA ARG A 146 6.36 -2.78 -10.98
C ARG A 146 7.75 -3.35 -11.11
N VAL A 147 7.99 -4.50 -10.48
CA VAL A 147 9.22 -5.28 -10.67
C VAL A 147 8.97 -6.31 -11.77
N ALA A 148 9.33 -5.96 -12.99
CA ALA A 148 9.02 -6.72 -14.20
C ALA A 148 10.22 -7.56 -14.66
N HIS A 149 9.96 -8.80 -15.06
CA HIS A 149 10.94 -9.62 -15.75
C HIS A 149 10.84 -9.33 -17.26
N PRO A 150 11.90 -8.80 -17.90
CA PRO A 150 11.81 -8.15 -19.20
C PRO A 150 11.45 -9.11 -20.35
N LEU A 151 11.83 -10.39 -20.25
CA LEU A 151 11.62 -11.37 -21.34
C LEU A 151 10.26 -12.07 -21.28
N SER A 152 9.72 -12.26 -20.08
CA SER A 152 8.44 -12.95 -19.88
C SER A 152 7.28 -11.97 -19.79
N HIS A 153 7.57 -10.68 -19.55
CA HIS A 153 6.59 -9.66 -19.20
C HIS A 153 5.77 -10.01 -17.94
N PHE A 154 6.39 -10.77 -17.03
CA PHE A 154 5.78 -11.12 -15.74
C PHE A 154 6.29 -10.17 -14.67
N CYS A 155 5.39 -9.70 -13.82
CA CYS A 155 5.69 -8.85 -12.68
C CYS A 155 5.67 -9.65 -11.38
N LEU A 156 6.48 -9.24 -10.40
CA LEU A 156 6.34 -9.71 -9.02
C LEU A 156 5.01 -9.26 -8.44
N VAL A 157 4.40 -10.16 -7.69
CA VAL A 157 3.05 -9.99 -7.16
C VAL A 157 3.03 -10.29 -5.68
N SER A 158 2.52 -9.34 -4.90
CA SER A 158 2.14 -9.51 -3.50
C SER A 158 0.61 -9.59 -3.41
N ARG A 159 0.07 -10.81 -3.28
CA ARG A 159 -1.37 -10.98 -3.06
C ARG A 159 -1.65 -11.11 -1.56
N PRO A 160 -2.56 -10.30 -1.00
CA PRO A 160 -3.08 -10.52 0.34
C PRO A 160 -3.58 -11.95 0.48
N GLY A 161 -3.28 -12.57 1.62
CA GLY A 161 -3.88 -13.85 1.96
C GLY A 161 -5.37 -13.66 2.24
N GLU A 162 -6.17 -14.72 2.12
CA GLU A 162 -7.49 -14.71 2.76
C GLU A 162 -7.32 -14.53 4.28
N ALA A 163 -8.36 -14.08 4.98
CA ALA A 163 -8.30 -13.88 6.42
C ALA A 163 -7.73 -15.11 7.16
N GLY A 164 -6.59 -14.93 7.84
CA GLY A 164 -5.86 -16.00 8.55
C GLY A 164 -4.84 -16.78 7.70
N LYS A 165 -4.66 -16.44 6.42
CA LYS A 165 -3.61 -17.00 5.54
C LYS A 165 -2.51 -15.97 5.30
N LYS A 166 -1.28 -16.47 5.10
CA LYS A 166 -0.12 -15.62 4.77
C LYS A 166 -0.27 -15.02 3.38
N HIS A 167 0.32 -13.84 3.19
CA HIS A 167 0.45 -13.22 1.87
C HIS A 167 1.21 -14.16 0.92
N SER A 168 0.78 -14.19 -0.34
CA SER A 168 1.41 -15.04 -1.35
C SER A 168 2.25 -14.21 -2.29
N LEU A 169 3.53 -14.61 -2.40
CA LEU A 169 4.46 -14.07 -3.37
C LEU A 169 4.37 -14.90 -4.65
N THR A 170 4.00 -14.27 -5.75
CA THR A 170 3.85 -14.95 -7.05
C THR A 170 4.33 -14.07 -8.19
N MET A 171 4.29 -14.59 -9.42
CA MET A 171 4.55 -13.86 -10.65
C MET A 171 3.37 -14.04 -11.59
N THR A 172 2.94 -12.95 -12.22
CA THR A 172 1.87 -12.96 -13.23
C THR A 172 2.19 -11.95 -14.33
N ARG A 173 1.43 -11.95 -15.42
CA ARG A 173 1.57 -10.94 -16.47
C ARG A 173 1.41 -9.53 -15.89
N CYS A 174 2.35 -8.64 -16.22
CA CYS A 174 2.29 -7.25 -15.82
C CYS A 174 0.98 -6.61 -16.28
N SER A 175 0.28 -5.93 -15.38
CA SER A 175 -0.95 -5.24 -15.72
C SER A 175 -0.70 -3.84 -16.27
N LEU A 176 -1.65 -3.35 -17.06
CA LEU A 176 -1.66 -1.96 -17.55
C LEU A 176 -2.34 -1.01 -16.55
N GLY A 177 -3.16 -1.54 -15.63
CA GLY A 177 -3.93 -0.78 -14.64
C GLY A 177 -3.18 -0.59 -13.31
N TYR A 178 -3.80 0.14 -12.38
CA TYR A 178 -3.21 0.46 -11.08
C TYR A 178 -3.47 -0.64 -10.04
N ASP A 179 -2.95 -1.83 -10.34
CA ASP A 179 -3.09 -3.02 -9.50
C ASP A 179 -2.14 -2.99 -8.30
N LEU A 180 -2.64 -2.59 -7.12
CA LEU A 180 -1.84 -2.48 -5.88
C LEU A 180 -0.97 -3.70 -5.59
N TRP A 181 -1.49 -4.89 -5.87
CA TRP A 181 -0.83 -6.18 -5.69
C TRP A 181 0.38 -6.42 -6.62
N GLN A 182 0.61 -5.55 -7.62
CA GLN A 182 1.82 -5.55 -8.48
C GLN A 182 2.73 -4.34 -8.23
N LEU A 183 2.35 -3.43 -7.33
CA LEU A 183 3.12 -2.22 -7.04
C LEU A 183 4.06 -2.47 -5.86
N TRP A 184 5.29 -1.99 -6.02
CA TRP A 184 6.37 -2.14 -5.07
C TRP A 184 7.08 -0.80 -4.88
N ILE A 185 7.61 -0.63 -3.68
CA ILE A 185 8.53 0.45 -3.33
C ILE A 185 9.87 -0.18 -3.01
N PHE A 186 10.89 0.22 -3.75
CA PHE A 186 12.27 -0.08 -3.38
C PHE A 186 12.87 1.12 -2.67
N SER A 187 13.18 0.95 -1.40
CA SER A 187 13.73 2.00 -0.56
C SER A 187 15.25 2.10 -0.69
N PRO A 188 15.86 3.28 -0.44
CA PRO A 188 17.31 3.47 -0.55
C PRO A 188 18.14 2.53 0.33
N ASP A 189 17.60 2.16 1.49
CA ASP A 189 18.20 1.22 2.43
C ASP A 189 18.14 -0.24 1.95
N GLY A 190 17.36 -0.52 0.89
CA GLY A 190 17.33 -1.81 0.20
C GLY A 190 16.14 -2.69 0.53
N GLN A 191 15.07 -2.17 1.14
CA GLN A 191 13.84 -2.93 1.35
C GLN A 191 12.96 -2.86 0.10
N LEU A 192 12.36 -3.99 -0.28
CA LEU A 192 11.33 -4.03 -1.32
C LEU A 192 9.96 -4.24 -0.66
N LYS A 193 9.20 -3.15 -0.52
CA LYS A 193 7.94 -3.08 0.23
C LYS A 193 6.74 -3.20 -0.72
N SER A 194 5.70 -3.91 -0.27
CA SER A 194 4.36 -3.88 -0.87
C SER A 194 3.34 -3.34 0.13
N ASP A 195 2.07 -3.30 -0.25
CA ASP A 195 0.94 -2.98 0.62
C ASP A 195 0.91 -3.87 1.89
N GLU A 196 0.17 -3.43 2.92
CA GLU A 196 -0.03 -4.09 4.21
C GLU A 196 1.28 -4.40 4.96
N HIS A 197 2.24 -3.48 4.90
CA HIS A 197 3.52 -3.53 5.61
C HIS A 197 4.33 -4.82 5.32
N GLN A 198 4.20 -5.36 4.11
CA GLN A 198 4.94 -6.55 3.69
C GLN A 198 6.23 -6.20 2.94
N CYS A 199 7.31 -6.88 3.28
CA CYS A 199 8.61 -6.80 2.64
C CYS A 199 8.97 -8.11 1.94
N LEU A 200 9.59 -8.02 0.76
CA LEU A 200 10.23 -9.16 0.13
C LEU A 200 11.38 -9.64 1.03
N SER A 201 11.30 -10.86 1.50
CA SER A 201 12.26 -11.44 2.43
C SER A 201 12.76 -12.78 1.95
N ALA A 202 13.95 -13.19 2.38
CA ALA A 202 14.43 -14.54 2.16
C ALA A 202 15.07 -15.14 3.40
N SER A 203 14.61 -16.31 3.81
CA SER A 203 15.12 -17.00 5.00
C SER A 203 15.53 -18.45 4.69
N LYS A 204 16.53 -18.97 5.41
CA LYS A 204 16.86 -20.40 5.35
C LYS A 204 15.71 -21.24 5.89
N VAL A 205 15.38 -22.32 5.18
CA VAL A 205 14.39 -23.30 5.64
C VAL A 205 15.08 -24.26 6.61
N THR A 206 14.58 -24.33 7.84
CA THR A 206 15.17 -25.13 8.95
C THR A 206 15.17 -26.64 8.71
N HIS A 207 14.34 -27.15 7.79
CA HIS A 207 14.15 -28.58 7.51
C HIS A 207 14.65 -29.04 6.14
N THR A 208 15.28 -28.16 5.35
CA THR A 208 15.95 -28.55 4.10
C THR A 208 17.44 -28.28 4.19
N SER A 209 18.21 -28.69 3.18
CA SER A 209 19.67 -28.60 3.08
C SER A 209 20.22 -27.15 3.02
N GLY A 210 19.73 -26.24 3.86
CA GLY A 210 20.14 -24.85 3.91
C GLY A 210 19.64 -24.01 2.73
N GLN A 211 18.59 -24.44 2.03
CA GLN A 211 18.01 -23.68 0.92
C GLN A 211 17.33 -22.41 1.44
N TRP A 212 17.48 -21.32 0.69
CA TRP A 212 16.82 -20.04 0.96
C TRP A 212 15.48 -19.98 0.24
N LEU A 213 14.43 -19.63 0.97
CA LEU A 213 13.09 -19.43 0.44
C LEU A 213 12.76 -17.94 0.42
N VAL A 214 12.38 -17.43 -0.76
CA VAL A 214 11.82 -16.08 -0.91
C VAL A 214 10.35 -16.11 -0.53
N GLN A 215 9.93 -15.14 0.27
CA GLN A 215 8.56 -15.01 0.75
C GLN A 215 8.26 -13.56 1.13
N LEU A 216 7.00 -13.28 1.40
CA LEU A 216 6.59 -12.02 2.05
C LEU A 216 6.61 -12.20 3.56
N ARG A 217 7.10 -11.18 4.26
CA ARG A 217 7.03 -11.05 5.72
C ARG A 217 6.71 -9.61 6.07
N GLU A 218 6.18 -9.40 7.27
CA GLU A 218 6.09 -8.05 7.83
C GLU A 218 7.48 -7.41 7.86
N CYS A 219 7.57 -6.17 7.39
CA CYS A 219 8.78 -5.38 7.48
C CYS A 219 9.15 -5.16 8.94
N GLY A 220 10.43 -5.33 9.30
CA GLY A 220 10.84 -5.14 10.70
C GLY A 220 12.33 -4.88 10.89
N GLU A 221 12.99 -4.40 9.84
CA GLU A 221 14.43 -4.09 9.79
C GLU A 221 15.32 -5.32 10.02
N TYR A 222 14.81 -6.50 9.65
CA TYR A 222 15.56 -7.74 9.83
C TYR A 222 16.59 -7.94 8.71
N PRO A 223 17.77 -8.54 8.98
CA PRO A 223 18.80 -8.74 7.95
C PRO A 223 18.35 -9.52 6.70
N TYR A 224 17.27 -10.30 6.80
CA TYR A 224 16.74 -11.15 5.73
C TYR A 224 15.79 -10.43 4.76
N GLU A 225 15.57 -9.12 4.89
CA GLU A 225 14.65 -8.35 4.05
C GLU A 225 15.36 -7.33 3.14
N PHE A 226 16.68 -7.26 3.21
CA PHE A 226 17.48 -6.30 2.46
C PHE A 226 18.03 -6.87 1.14
N TRP A 227 17.95 -6.05 0.10
CA TRP A 227 18.34 -6.35 -1.26
C TRP A 227 19.18 -5.23 -1.86
N ASP A 228 20.12 -5.60 -2.73
CA ASP A 228 20.86 -4.68 -3.57
C ASP A 228 20.35 -4.77 -5.00
N TYR A 229 19.86 -3.64 -5.51
CA TYR A 229 19.45 -3.52 -6.90
C TYR A 229 20.56 -2.93 -7.76
N ASN A 230 20.96 -3.64 -8.80
CA ASN A 230 21.87 -3.13 -9.81
C ASN A 230 21.08 -2.77 -11.07
N ALA A 231 20.88 -1.47 -11.33
CA ALA A 231 20.10 -0.99 -12.47
C ALA A 231 20.71 -1.35 -13.83
N TYR A 232 22.05 -1.35 -13.95
CA TYR A 232 22.74 -1.71 -15.19
C TYR A 232 22.57 -3.19 -15.55
N ARG A 233 22.71 -4.08 -14.56
CA ARG A 233 22.52 -5.53 -14.74
C ARG A 233 21.07 -5.97 -14.63
N LYS A 234 20.18 -5.05 -14.21
CA LYS A 234 18.80 -5.34 -13.85
C LYS A 234 18.71 -6.51 -12.86
N SER A 235 19.53 -6.55 -11.82
CA SER A 235 19.60 -7.72 -10.92
C SER A 235 19.34 -7.35 -9.46
N LEU A 236 18.54 -8.16 -8.76
CA LEU A 236 18.27 -8.04 -7.32
C LEU A 236 19.07 -9.11 -6.56
N THR A 237 19.97 -8.68 -5.69
CA THR A 237 20.80 -9.57 -4.85
C THR A 237 20.34 -9.48 -3.40
N HIS A 238 20.02 -10.60 -2.78
CA HIS A 238 19.68 -10.63 -1.37
C HIS A 238 20.94 -10.54 -0.50
N ARG A 239 21.01 -9.52 0.37
CA ARG A 239 22.24 -9.20 1.14
C ARG A 239 22.70 -10.34 2.03
N ALA A 240 21.80 -10.94 2.81
CA ALA A 240 22.17 -11.95 3.80
C ALA A 240 22.55 -13.31 3.19
N SER A 241 22.12 -13.62 1.95
CA SER A 241 22.45 -14.89 1.29
C SER A 241 23.49 -14.76 0.18
N GLY A 242 23.67 -13.55 -0.38
CA GLY A 242 24.47 -13.33 -1.60
C GLY A 242 23.88 -13.96 -2.86
N LEU A 243 22.62 -14.41 -2.82
CA LEU A 243 21.92 -15.02 -3.94
C LEU A 243 21.09 -13.98 -4.70
N CYS A 244 20.86 -14.23 -5.98
CA CYS A 244 20.08 -13.36 -6.84
C CYS A 244 18.65 -13.89 -7.00
N LEU A 245 17.68 -12.96 -7.07
CA LEU A 245 16.30 -13.28 -7.39
C LEU A 245 16.22 -13.85 -8.81
N ASP A 246 15.57 -14.99 -8.97
CA ASP A 246 15.56 -15.78 -10.21
C ASP A 246 14.13 -16.19 -10.55
N GLN A 247 13.71 -15.95 -11.79
CA GLN A 247 12.50 -16.53 -12.33
C GLN A 247 12.69 -18.05 -12.49
N PRO A 248 11.79 -18.90 -11.96
CA PRO A 248 11.92 -20.34 -12.13
C PRO A 248 11.92 -20.73 -13.62
N LEU A 249 12.87 -21.59 -14.00
CA LEU A 249 12.88 -22.26 -15.30
C LEU A 249 11.78 -23.33 -15.30
N GLU A 250 10.91 -23.34 -16.31
CA GLU A 250 9.83 -24.33 -16.42
C GLU A 250 10.41 -25.75 -16.36
N SER A 251 9.94 -26.57 -15.41
CA SER A 251 10.05 -28.02 -15.55
C SER A 251 8.86 -28.49 -16.38
N PHE A 252 9.12 -28.92 -17.63
CA PHE A 252 8.16 -29.44 -18.61
C PHE A 252 7.36 -30.70 -18.16
N ARG A 253 7.32 -31.05 -16.87
CA ARG A 253 6.75 -32.33 -16.38
C ARG A 253 5.45 -32.23 -15.58
N ASP A 254 5.00 -31.06 -15.15
CA ASP A 254 3.72 -30.93 -14.44
C ASP A 254 2.69 -30.16 -15.25
N SER A 255 1.99 -30.89 -16.12
CA SER A 255 0.89 -30.42 -16.96
C SER A 255 -0.49 -30.48 -16.27
N SER A 256 -0.56 -30.54 -14.93
CA SER A 256 -1.82 -30.78 -14.20
C SER A 256 -2.12 -29.83 -13.04
N SER A 257 -1.48 -28.66 -12.97
CA SER A 257 -1.82 -27.63 -11.98
C SER A 257 -1.69 -26.26 -12.63
N SER A 258 -2.62 -25.34 -12.32
CA SER A 258 -2.48 -23.91 -12.55
C SER A 258 -1.15 -23.42 -11.98
N LEU A 259 -0.09 -23.43 -12.81
CA LEU A 259 1.30 -23.20 -12.41
C LEU A 259 1.47 -21.80 -11.80
N VAL A 260 1.29 -21.70 -10.49
CA VAL A 260 1.64 -20.52 -9.70
C VAL A 260 3.15 -20.36 -9.81
N ARG A 261 3.61 -19.34 -10.53
CA ARG A 261 5.03 -19.06 -10.67
C ARG A 261 5.50 -18.29 -9.44
N THR A 262 6.28 -18.93 -8.59
CA THR A 262 6.89 -18.28 -7.42
C THR A 262 8.36 -17.99 -7.73
N PRO A 263 8.86 -16.76 -7.49
CA PRO A 263 10.26 -16.45 -7.70
C PRO A 263 11.15 -17.25 -6.74
N THR A 264 12.38 -17.53 -7.16
CA THR A 264 13.35 -18.34 -6.39
C THR A 264 14.65 -17.57 -6.17
N LEU A 265 15.56 -18.12 -5.36
CA LEU A 265 16.93 -17.61 -5.24
C LEU A 265 17.91 -18.61 -5.83
N ARG A 266 18.83 -18.10 -6.66
CA ARG A 266 19.93 -18.89 -7.22
C ARG A 266 21.24 -18.13 -7.13
N ARG A 267 22.36 -18.83 -7.35
CA ARG A 267 23.67 -18.18 -7.44
C ARG A 267 23.60 -17.10 -8.54
N CYS A 268 24.13 -15.93 -8.22
CA CYS A 268 24.16 -14.82 -9.17
C CYS A 268 24.97 -15.19 -10.41
N SER A 269 24.36 -15.00 -11.56
CA SER A 269 24.94 -15.28 -12.87
C SER A 269 25.23 -13.97 -13.60
N ARG A 270 26.33 -13.91 -14.35
CA ARG A 270 26.63 -12.76 -15.20
C ARG A 270 25.84 -12.87 -16.49
N GLY A 271 24.81 -12.04 -16.64
CA GLY A 271 23.97 -12.02 -17.84
C GLY A 271 22.91 -13.13 -17.92
N GLY A 272 22.61 -13.80 -16.81
CA GLY A 272 21.52 -14.76 -16.76
C GLY A 272 20.17 -14.08 -17.01
N ARG A 273 19.53 -14.46 -18.10
CA ARG A 273 18.26 -13.89 -18.57
C ARG A 273 17.12 -14.04 -17.55
N THR A 274 17.15 -15.07 -16.71
CA THR A 274 16.14 -15.35 -15.66
C THR A 274 16.31 -14.50 -14.40
N GLN A 275 17.45 -13.83 -14.23
CA GLN A 275 17.77 -13.00 -13.07
C GLN A 275 17.63 -11.50 -13.37
N GLN A 276 16.99 -11.17 -14.49
CA GLN A 276 16.74 -9.80 -14.90
C GLN A 276 15.39 -9.29 -14.37
N TRP A 277 15.42 -8.14 -13.72
CA TRP A 277 14.31 -7.46 -13.06
C TRP A 277 14.43 -5.95 -13.32
N GLU A 278 13.41 -5.41 -13.95
CA GLU A 278 13.29 -4.01 -14.33
C GLU A 278 12.23 -3.33 -13.48
N PHE A 279 12.59 -2.19 -12.87
CA PHE A 279 11.61 -1.33 -12.23
C PHE A 279 10.90 -0.51 -13.30
N SER A 280 9.68 -0.91 -13.64
CA SER A 280 8.80 -0.13 -14.50
C SER A 280 8.07 0.89 -13.64
N ALA A 281 8.54 2.14 -13.67
CA ALA A 281 7.94 3.24 -12.92
C ALA A 281 6.45 3.40 -13.23
N VAL A 282 5.65 3.68 -12.20
CA VAL A 282 4.21 3.87 -12.34
C VAL A 282 3.86 5.29 -11.92
N GLN A 283 3.37 6.08 -12.87
CA GLN A 283 2.96 7.44 -12.60
C GLN A 283 1.62 7.47 -11.84
N TRP A 284 1.59 8.22 -10.76
CA TRP A 284 0.43 8.34 -9.86
C TRP A 284 -0.11 9.75 -9.77
N LEU A 285 0.75 10.76 -9.99
CA LEU A 285 0.34 12.14 -10.15
C LEU A 285 -0.27 12.37 -11.56
N PRO A 286 -1.21 13.30 -11.71
CA PRO A 286 -1.63 13.80 -13.02
C PRO A 286 -0.44 14.44 -13.75
N ASP A 287 -0.36 14.28 -15.08
CA ASP A 287 0.75 14.80 -15.91
C ASP A 287 1.03 16.30 -15.68
N ALA A 288 0.00 17.08 -15.38
CA ALA A 288 0.12 18.52 -15.09
C ALA A 288 0.82 18.85 -13.75
N LEU A 289 0.91 17.88 -12.84
CA LEU A 289 1.56 18.00 -11.53
C LEU A 289 2.90 17.24 -11.47
N VAL A 290 3.28 16.59 -12.57
CA VAL A 290 4.60 15.97 -12.69
C VAL A 290 5.57 17.09 -12.99
N ASP A 291 6.52 17.32 -12.08
CA ASP A 291 7.61 18.24 -12.37
C ASP A 291 8.25 17.82 -13.70
N PRO A 292 8.28 18.69 -14.72
CA PRO A 292 9.05 18.39 -15.92
C PRO A 292 10.49 18.23 -15.44
N GLU A 293 11.06 17.04 -15.60
CA GLU A 293 12.39 16.68 -15.09
C GLU A 293 13.38 17.85 -15.16
N PRO A 294 14.31 17.98 -14.19
CA PRO A 294 15.49 18.78 -14.41
C PRO A 294 16.23 18.16 -15.60
N ARG A 295 16.09 18.77 -16.78
CA ARG A 295 16.99 18.51 -17.91
C ARG A 295 18.42 18.68 -17.41
N GLN A 296 19.13 17.58 -17.21
CA GLN A 296 20.59 17.52 -17.10
C GLN A 296 21.11 16.48 -18.08
#